data_AF-A0A3R6HE41-F1
#
_entry.id   AF-A0A3R6HE41-F1
#
_cell.length_a   1.000
_cell.length_b   1.000
_cell.length_c   1.000
_cell.angle_alpha   90.00
_cell.angle_beta   90.00
_cell.angle_gamma   90.00
#
_symmetry.space_group_name_H-M   'P 1'
#
loop_
_entity.id
_entity.type
_entity.pdbx_description
1 polymer ?
#
loop_
_entity_poly.entity_id
_entity_poly.type
_entity_poly.pdbx_seq_one_letter_code
_entity_poly.pdbx_strand_id
1 'polypeptide(L)'
;MNRNIYVIFFSLAFCLIACRQYPHIQPLLQEAETLMGSRPDSSLILLESIPSPEKLSEEDYATWCLLMTQARDKNYVEHTSDSVIGVAVRYFEKQGPKDR
;
A
#
# COMPACT_ATOMS: atom_id res chain seq x y z
N MET A 1 -0.96 4.55 45.95
CA MET A 1 -1.55 3.85 44.80
C MET A 1 -1.44 4.65 43.49
N ASN A 2 -0.66 5.73 43.46
CA ASN A 2 -0.79 6.79 42.44
C ASN A 2 0.36 6.75 41.43
N ARG A 3 1.45 6.02 41.75
CA ARG A 3 2.64 5.89 40.91
C ARG A 3 2.38 5.03 39.66
N ASN A 4 1.47 4.06 39.74
CA ASN A 4 1.12 3.20 38.62
C ASN A 4 0.17 3.88 37.62
N ILE A 5 -0.61 4.88 38.05
CA ILE A 5 -1.51 5.62 37.15
C ILE A 5 -0.72 6.39 36.09
N TYR A 6 0.44 6.94 36.47
CA TYR A 6 1.33 7.66 35.55
C TYR A 6 2.01 6.71 34.55
N VAL A 7 2.35 5.49 34.97
CA VAL A 7 2.91 4.46 34.07
C VAL A 7 1.87 4.04 33.03
N ILE A 8 0.61 3.83 33.46
CA ILE A 8 -0.49 3.50 32.55
C ILE A 8 -0.75 4.65 31.58
N PHE A 9 -0.85 5.90 32.06
CA PHE A 9 -1.03 7.08 31.21
C PHE A 9 0.13 7.27 30.22
N PHE A 10 1.37 7.05 30.65
CA PHE A 10 2.55 7.13 29.80
C PHE A 10 2.59 6.03 28.74
N SER A 11 2.17 4.80 29.09
CA SER A 11 2.05 3.70 28.14
C SER A 11 0.94 3.93 27.10
N LEU A 12 -0.20 4.50 27.52
CA LEU A 12 -1.32 4.82 26.64
C LEU A 12 -0.96 5.94 25.64
N ALA A 13 -0.17 6.92 26.07
CA ALA A 13 0.35 7.98 25.22
C ALA A 13 1.30 7.45 24.13
N PHE A 14 2.08 6.40 24.42
CA PHE A 14 2.97 5.76 23.45
C PHE A 14 2.23 4.95 22.38
N CYS A 15 1.07 4.37 22.72
CA CYS A 15 0.24 3.64 21.76
C CYS A 15 -0.38 4.54 20.67
N LEU A 16 -0.59 5.83 20.94
CA LEU A 16 -1.22 6.76 19.99
C LEU A 16 -0.28 7.20 18.85
N ILE A 17 1.04 7.07 19.02
CA ILE A 17 2.05 7.43 18.01
C ILE A 17 2.24 6.30 16.96
N ALA A 18 1.68 5.11 17.21
CA ALA A 18 1.82 3.97 16.31
C ALA A 18 0.95 4.08 15.03
N CYS A 19 0.01 5.03 14.98
CA CYS A 19 -0.72 5.37 13.75
C CYS A 19 0.23 6.10 12.78
N ARG A 20 0.97 5.32 11.98
CA ARG A 20 1.71 5.85 10.83
C ARG A 20 0.71 6.25 9.75
N GLN A 21 0.38 7.53 9.68
CA GLN A 21 -0.19 8.10 8.44
C GLN A 21 0.93 8.19 7.40
N TYR A 22 0.64 7.75 6.18
CA TYR A 22 1.53 7.87 5.02
C TYR A 22 1.05 9.06 4.18
N PRO A 23 1.41 10.31 4.54
CA PRO A 23 0.91 11.51 3.86
C PRO A 23 1.32 11.60 2.38
N HIS A 24 2.22 10.73 1.92
CA HIS A 24 2.76 10.75 0.55
C HIS A 24 2.47 9.49 -0.26
N ILE A 25 1.53 8.63 0.17
CA ILE A 25 1.26 7.39 -0.57
C ILE A 25 0.63 7.65 -1.94
N GLN A 26 -0.36 8.54 -2.03
CA GLN A 26 -1.07 8.79 -3.30
C GLN A 26 -0.16 9.36 -4.40
N PRO A 27 0.68 10.40 -4.14
CA PRO A 27 1.63 10.87 -5.13
C PRO A 27 2.59 9.78 -5.63
N LEU A 28 3.05 8.90 -4.73
CA LEU A 28 3.95 7.80 -5.07
C LEU A 28 3.26 6.77 -5.97
N LEU A 29 2.02 6.36 -5.62
CA LEU A 29 1.23 5.46 -6.47
C LEU A 29 0.96 6.05 -7.86
N GLN A 30 0.66 7.34 -7.93
CA GLN A 30 0.46 8.05 -9.20
C GLN A 30 1.75 8.12 -10.04
N GLU A 31 2.89 8.34 -9.41
CA GLU A 31 4.19 8.32 -10.09
C GLU A 31 4.51 6.92 -10.63
N ALA A 32 4.29 5.88 -9.83
CA ALA A 32 4.46 4.50 -10.26
C ALA A 32 3.55 4.15 -11.45
N GLU A 33 2.29 4.59 -11.43
CA GLU A 33 1.34 4.42 -12.54
C GLU A 33 1.79 5.15 -13.81
N THR A 34 2.29 6.38 -13.68
CA THR A 34 2.81 7.17 -14.82
C THR A 34 4.01 6.50 -15.48
N LEU A 35 4.90 5.88 -14.68
CA LEU A 35 6.06 5.17 -15.19
C LEU A 35 5.72 3.81 -15.79
N MET A 36 4.55 3.23 -15.46
CA MET A 36 4.17 1.86 -15.78
C MET A 36 4.34 1.49 -17.27
N GLY A 37 3.98 2.40 -18.17
CA GLY A 37 4.06 2.17 -19.61
C GLY A 37 5.46 2.29 -20.20
N SER A 38 6.31 3.15 -19.64
CA SER A 38 7.61 3.51 -20.24
C SER A 38 8.82 2.92 -19.51
N ARG A 39 8.72 2.74 -18.19
CA ARG A 39 9.76 2.24 -17.29
C ARG A 39 9.14 1.37 -16.19
N PRO A 40 8.62 0.18 -16.53
CA PRO A 40 7.95 -0.69 -15.58
C PRO A 40 8.88 -1.16 -14.45
N ASP A 41 10.18 -1.25 -14.70
CA ASP A 41 11.22 -1.55 -13.72
C ASP A 41 11.31 -0.46 -12.63
N SER A 42 11.30 0.81 -13.04
CA SER A 42 11.29 1.95 -12.14
C SER A 42 9.98 2.02 -11.36
N SER A 43 8.86 1.71 -12.00
CA SER A 43 7.55 1.57 -11.32
C SER A 43 7.59 0.51 -10.23
N LEU A 44 8.16 -0.67 -10.53
CA LEU A 44 8.31 -1.76 -9.57
C LEU A 44 9.15 -1.32 -8.36
N ILE A 45 10.31 -0.69 -8.59
CA ILE A 45 11.18 -0.19 -7.52
C ILE A 45 10.46 0.81 -6.61
N LEU A 46 9.68 1.75 -7.18
CA LEU A 46 8.89 2.69 -6.39
C LEU A 46 7.84 1.98 -5.53
N LEU A 47 7.12 1.01 -6.11
CA LEU A 47 6.09 0.26 -5.38
C LEU A 47 6.68 -0.60 -4.27
N GLU A 48 7.85 -1.20 -4.48
CA GLU A 48 8.58 -1.99 -3.48
C GLU A 48 9.17 -1.12 -2.35
N SER A 49 9.35 0.19 -2.59
CA SER A 49 9.83 1.12 -1.57
C SER A 49 8.82 1.41 -0.44
N ILE A 50 7.54 1.07 -0.64
CA ILE A 50 6.48 1.29 0.34
C ILE A 50 6.60 0.27 1.47
N PRO A 51 6.90 0.69 2.72
CA PRO A 51 6.99 -0.25 3.83
C PRO A 51 5.60 -0.56 4.38
N SER A 52 5.30 -1.84 4.58
CA SER A 52 4.01 -2.32 5.11
C SER A 52 2.78 -1.83 4.31
N PRO A 53 2.64 -2.19 3.01
CA PRO A 53 1.50 -1.79 2.19
C PRO A 53 0.14 -2.25 2.78
N GLU A 54 0.12 -3.31 3.59
CA GLU A 54 -1.06 -3.79 4.30
C GLU A 54 -1.64 -2.81 5.33
N LYS A 55 -0.91 -1.74 5.67
CA LYS A 55 -1.37 -0.68 6.60
C LYS A 55 -1.97 0.54 5.89
N LEU A 56 -1.97 0.55 4.56
CA LEU A 56 -2.58 1.61 3.77
C LEU A 56 -4.11 1.59 3.90
N SER A 57 -4.76 2.64 3.38
CA SER A 57 -6.20 2.61 3.21
C SER A 57 -6.59 1.44 2.28
N GLU A 58 -7.83 0.95 2.38
CA GLU A 58 -8.29 -0.15 1.52
C GLU A 58 -8.14 0.19 0.02
N GLU A 59 -8.38 1.46 -0.34
CA GLU A 59 -8.22 1.96 -1.71
C GLU A 59 -6.76 2.01 -2.16
N ASP A 60 -5.88 2.58 -1.34
CA ASP A 60 -4.46 2.69 -1.68
C ASP A 60 -3.80 1.31 -1.71
N TYR A 61 -4.19 0.40 -0.80
CA TYR A 61 -3.70 -0.96 -0.80
C TYR A 61 -4.14 -1.73 -2.05
N ALA A 62 -5.42 -1.63 -2.43
CA ALA A 62 -5.93 -2.25 -3.65
C ALA A 62 -5.26 -1.67 -4.90
N THR A 63 -5.02 -0.36 -4.93
CA THR A 63 -4.29 0.32 -6.01
C THR A 63 -2.85 -0.15 -6.07
N TRP A 64 -2.16 -0.24 -4.94
CA TRP A 64 -0.81 -0.80 -4.86
C TRP A 64 -0.76 -2.24 -5.37
N CYS A 65 -1.72 -3.09 -4.98
CA CYS A 65 -1.81 -4.47 -5.46
C CYS A 65 -1.97 -4.57 -6.98
N LEU A 66 -2.81 -3.69 -7.56
CA LEU A 66 -3.01 -3.60 -9.00
C LEU A 66 -1.71 -3.21 -9.71
N LEU A 67 -1.09 -2.11 -9.28
CA LEU A 67 0.14 -1.60 -9.88
C LEU A 67 1.31 -2.59 -9.71
N MET A 68 1.42 -3.25 -8.55
CA MET A 68 2.44 -4.28 -8.30
C MET A 68 2.29 -5.46 -9.26
N THR A 69 1.05 -5.87 -9.52
CA THR A 69 0.76 -6.92 -10.50
C THR A 69 1.18 -6.50 -11.91
N GLN A 70 0.78 -5.30 -12.34
CA GLN A 70 1.13 -4.76 -13.66
C GLN A 70 2.64 -4.60 -13.84
N ALA A 71 3.33 -4.07 -12.84
CA ALA A 71 4.77 -3.85 -12.90
C ALA A 71 5.52 -5.17 -12.98
N ARG A 72 5.12 -6.20 -12.22
CA ARG A 72 5.73 -7.54 -12.29
C ARG A 72 5.52 -8.21 -13.64
N ASP A 73 4.28 -8.20 -14.14
CA ASP A 73 3.93 -8.75 -15.46
C ASP A 73 4.77 -8.10 -16.57
N LYS A 74 4.84 -6.76 -16.58
CA LYS A 74 5.63 -6.01 -17.57
C LYS A 74 7.15 -6.21 -17.45
N ASN A 75 7.64 -6.58 -16.28
CA ASN A 75 9.04 -6.93 -16.06
C ASN A 75 9.31 -8.44 -16.18
N TYR A 76 8.33 -9.24 -16.60
CA TYR A 76 8.44 -10.70 -16.71
C TYR A 76 8.87 -11.37 -15.39
N VAL A 77 8.46 -10.80 -14.26
CA VAL A 77 8.69 -11.36 -12.93
C VAL A 77 7.62 -12.41 -12.67
N GLU A 78 8.04 -13.65 -12.43
CA GLU A 78 7.13 -14.77 -12.18
C GLU A 78 6.27 -14.52 -10.92
N HIS A 79 4.96 -14.69 -11.07
CA HIS A 79 4.02 -14.61 -9.96
C HIS A 79 4.03 -15.92 -9.17
N THR A 80 4.52 -15.87 -7.93
CA THR A 80 4.60 -17.05 -7.05
C THR A 80 3.35 -17.24 -6.18
N SER A 81 2.45 -16.25 -6.14
CA SER A 81 1.16 -16.37 -5.45
C SER A 81 0.15 -15.33 -5.98
N ASP A 82 -1.13 -15.71 -5.95
CA ASP A 82 -2.24 -14.83 -6.33
C ASP A 82 -2.72 -13.92 -5.19
N SER A 83 -2.00 -13.89 -4.07
CA SER A 83 -2.37 -13.17 -2.85
C SER A 83 -2.61 -11.67 -3.10
N VAL A 84 -1.76 -11.05 -3.92
CA VAL A 84 -1.80 -9.62 -4.28
C VAL A 84 -2.86 -9.36 -5.35
N ILE A 85 -2.91 -10.20 -6.39
CA ILE A 85 -3.85 -10.07 -7.51
C ILE A 85 -5.29 -10.14 -7.00
N GLY A 86 -5.57 -11.12 -6.15
CA GLY A 86 -6.91 -11.35 -5.60
C GLY A 86 -7.43 -10.16 -4.76
N VAL A 87 -6.56 -9.38 -4.12
CA VAL A 87 -6.97 -8.16 -3.41
C VAL A 87 -7.47 -7.11 -4.40
N ALA A 88 -6.69 -6.82 -5.44
CA ALA A 88 -7.06 -5.83 -6.46
C ALA A 88 -8.39 -6.21 -7.15
N VAL A 89 -8.52 -7.47 -7.57
CA VAL A 89 -9.74 -7.99 -8.22
C VAL A 89 -10.96 -7.78 -7.33
N ARG A 90 -10.92 -8.27 -6.08
CA ARG A 90 -12.06 -8.16 -5.15
C ARG A 90 -12.48 -6.72 -4.86
N TYR A 91 -11.54 -5.78 -4.86
CA TYR A 91 -11.83 -4.39 -4.59
C TYR A 91 -12.46 -3.69 -5.80
N PHE A 92 -11.85 -3.81 -6.98
CA PHE A 92 -12.31 -3.08 -8.17
C PHE A 92 -13.54 -3.69 -8.83
N GLU A 93 -13.76 -5.01 -8.73
CA GLU A 93 -15.02 -5.62 -9.18
C GLU A 93 -16.24 -5.09 -8.41
N LYS A 94 -16.10 -4.82 -7.11
CA LYS A 94 -17.18 -4.28 -6.28
C LYS A 94 -17.50 -2.82 -6.59
N GLN A 95 -16.53 -2.05 -7.06
CA GLN A 95 -16.71 -0.63 -7.37
C GLN A 95 -17.22 -0.40 -8.80
N GLY A 96 -17.12 -1.42 -9.66
CA GLY A 96 -17.36 -1.28 -11.09
C GLY A 96 -16.19 -0.59 -11.81
N PRO A 97 -16.25 -0.48 -13.14
CA PRO A 97 -15.27 0.28 -13.89
C PRO A 97 -15.26 1.73 -13.39
N LYS A 98 -14.12 2.18 -12.87
CA LYS A 98 -13.86 3.61 -12.67
C LYS A 98 -13.36 4.17 -14.00
N ASP A 99 -14.01 5.20 -14.51
CA ASP A 99 -13.48 6.03 -15.59
C ASP A 99 -12.25 6.75 -15.05
N ARG A 100 -11.07 6.16 -15.24
CA ARG A 100 -9.77 6.79 -14.98
C ARG A 100 -9.06 7.02 -16.30
#